data_AF-A0A965Q6R3-F1
#
_entry.id   AF-A0A965Q6R3-F1
#
_cell.length_a   1.000
_cell.length_b   1.000
_cell.length_c   1.000
_cell.angle_alpha   90.00
_cell.angle_beta   90.00
_cell.angle_gamma   90.00
#
_symmetry.space_group_name_H-M   'P 1'
#
loop_
_entity.id
_entity.type
_entity.pdbx_description
1 polymer ?
#
loop_
_entity_poly.entity_id
_entity_poly.type
_entity_poly.pdbx_seq_one_letter_code
_entity_poly.pdbx_strand_id
1 'polypeptide(L)'
;MDKTTLDIWVGLFVAIGIAALMGLAMKVGNLTSNTLGETYTITANYENIGGLKPRAPVKSSGVVVGRIDKIQFDTKAYQAVVTLKIDKRYP
;
A
#
# COMPACT_ATOMS: atom_id res chain seq x y z
N MET A 1 -24.05 -45.50 -5.32
CA MET A 1 -23.36 -44.22 -5.04
C MET A 1 -23.38 -43.44 -6.33
N ASP A 2 -24.26 -42.45 -6.40
CA ASP A 2 -24.66 -41.84 -7.66
C ASP A 2 -23.58 -40.88 -8.15
N LYS A 3 -23.02 -41.16 -9.33
CA LYS A 3 -21.92 -40.38 -9.95
C LYS A 3 -22.23 -38.88 -10.00
N THR A 4 -23.51 -38.53 -10.17
CA THR A 4 -24.04 -37.17 -10.17
C THR A 4 -23.75 -36.41 -8.87
N THR A 5 -23.80 -37.07 -7.72
CA THR A 5 -23.48 -36.43 -6.42
C THR A 5 -21.99 -36.10 -6.33
N LEU A 6 -21.13 -36.97 -6.89
CA LEU A 6 -19.68 -36.77 -6.92
C LEU A 6 -19.32 -35.61 -7.85
N ASP A 7 -19.93 -35.53 -9.02
CA ASP A 7 -19.70 -34.45 -9.99
C ASP A 7 -20.09 -33.07 -9.42
N ILE A 8 -21.20 -32.97 -8.69
CA ILE A 8 -21.62 -31.74 -8.01
C ILE A 8 -20.61 -31.31 -6.94
N TRP A 9 -20.09 -32.26 -6.16
CA TRP A 9 -19.07 -31.99 -5.13
C TRP A 9 -17.74 -31.54 -5.73
N VAL A 10 -17.32 -32.12 -6.84
CA VAL A 10 -16.11 -31.71 -7.57
C VAL A 10 -16.29 -30.31 -8.14
N GLY A 11 -17.45 -30.00 -8.73
CA GLY A 11 -17.77 -28.67 -9.22
C GLY A 11 -17.72 -27.61 -8.11
N LEU A 12 -18.27 -27.91 -6.94
CA LEU A 12 -18.21 -27.03 -5.77
C LEU A 12 -16.77 -26.80 -5.29
N PHE A 13 -15.96 -27.86 -5.24
CA PHE A 13 -14.55 -27.76 -4.86
C PHE A 13 -13.77 -26.86 -5.81
N VAL A 14 -13.95 -27.04 -7.12
CA VAL A 14 -13.30 -26.21 -8.14
C VAL A 14 -13.76 -24.76 -8.05
N ALA A 15 -15.05 -24.51 -7.84
CA ALA A 15 -15.59 -23.16 -7.68
C ALA A 15 -14.98 -22.43 -6.46
N ILE A 16 -14.85 -23.12 -5.32
CA ILE A 16 -14.17 -22.57 -4.13
C ILE A 16 -12.69 -22.30 -4.42
N GLY A 17 -12.02 -23.20 -5.14
CA GLY A 17 -10.63 -23.01 -5.56
C GLY A 17 -10.43 -21.75 -6.42
N ILE A 18 -11.31 -21.53 -7.40
CA ILE A 18 -11.30 -20.32 -8.23
C ILE A 18 -11.54 -19.07 -7.38
N ALA A 19 -12.51 -19.11 -6.46
CA ALA A 19 -12.77 -17.99 -5.55
C ALA A 19 -11.56 -17.67 -4.65
N ALA A 20 -10.87 -18.70 -4.15
CA ALA A 20 -9.66 -18.52 -3.35
C ALA A 20 -8.50 -17.90 -4.17
N LEU A 21 -8.33 -18.34 -5.43
CA LEU A 21 -7.33 -17.75 -6.34
C LEU A 21 -7.64 -16.29 -6.69
N MET A 22 -8.91 -15.95 -6.91
CA MET A 22 -9.33 -14.54 -7.07
C MET A 22 -9.03 -13.72 -5.81
N GLY A 23 -9.30 -14.26 -4.63
CA GLY A 23 -8.94 -13.63 -3.34
C GLY A 23 -7.43 -13.37 -3.21
N LEU A 24 -6.61 -14.34 -3.59
CA LEU A 24 -5.16 -14.21 -3.57
C LEU A 24 -4.66 -13.16 -4.58
N ALA A 25 -5.21 -13.15 -5.80
CA ALA A 25 -4.87 -12.18 -6.83
C ALA A 25 -5.15 -10.73 -6.37
N MET A 26 -6.28 -10.50 -5.69
CA MET A 26 -6.58 -9.19 -5.10
C MET A 26 -5.62 -8.82 -3.96
N LYS A 27 -5.24 -9.79 -3.11
CA LYS A 27 -4.29 -9.58 -2.01
C LYS A 27 -2.89 -9.22 -2.52
N VAL A 28 -2.41 -9.95 -3.54
CA VAL A 28 -1.10 -9.71 -4.18
C VAL A 28 -1.12 -8.43 -5.01
N GLY A 29 -2.23 -8.15 -5.72
CA GLY A 29 -2.37 -6.97 -6.58
C GLY A 29 -2.53 -5.65 -5.82
N ASN A 30 -3.06 -5.67 -4.59
CA ASN A 30 -3.41 -4.41 -3.89
C ASN A 30 -2.91 -4.26 -2.44
N LEU A 31 -2.60 -5.31 -1.66
CA LEU A 31 -2.68 -5.16 -0.19
C LEU A 31 -1.64 -5.92 0.62
N THR A 32 -0.35 -5.68 0.41
CA THR A 32 0.66 -5.97 1.45
C THR A 32 1.64 -4.81 1.70
N SER A 33 1.39 -3.64 1.10
CA SER A 33 2.21 -2.44 1.35
C SER A 33 1.67 -1.48 2.40
N ASN A 34 0.48 -1.74 2.96
CA ASN A 34 -0.15 -0.90 3.98
C ASN A 34 0.06 -1.40 5.43
N THR A 35 0.97 -2.35 5.65
CA THR A 35 1.40 -2.74 7.00
C THR A 35 2.55 -1.86 7.53
N LEU A 36 2.65 -0.60 7.10
CA LEU A 36 3.17 0.39 8.04
C LEU A 36 2.13 0.43 9.16
N GLY A 37 2.54 0.19 10.40
CA GLY A 37 1.63 0.10 11.55
C GLY A 37 0.95 1.45 11.83
N GLU A 38 0.76 1.80 13.10
CA GLU A 38 0.38 3.18 13.40
C GLU A 38 1.48 4.13 12.88
N THR A 39 1.13 5.01 11.95
CA THR A 39 2.03 6.04 11.43
C THR A 39 1.57 7.42 11.83
N TYR A 40 2.49 8.35 12.01
CA TYR A 40 2.19 9.76 12.16
C TYR A 40 2.53 10.51 10.88
N THR A 41 1.76 11.57 10.63
CA THR A 41 1.87 12.36 9.41
C THR A 41 2.67 13.63 9.70
N ILE A 42 3.71 13.85 8.92
CA ILE A 42 4.49 15.09 8.93
C ILE A 42 4.29 15.80 7.61
N THR A 43 4.04 17.10 7.65
CA THR A 43 4.01 17.94 6.46
C THR A 43 5.24 18.83 6.46
N ALA A 44 5.97 18.83 5.35
CA ALA A 44 7.15 19.63 5.16
C ALA A 44 7.05 20.40 3.84
N ASN A 45 7.44 21.67 3.86
CA ASN A 45 7.44 22.53 2.69
C ASN A 45 8.85 22.56 2.11
N TYR A 46 8.94 22.39 0.80
CA TYR A 46 10.19 22.39 0.05
C TYR A 46 10.10 23.42 -1.08
N GLU A 47 11.18 24.17 -1.30
CA GLU A 47 11.31 25.06 -2.45
C GLU A 47 11.49 24.28 -3.75
N ASN A 48 12.18 23.14 -3.68
CA ASN A 48 12.39 22.25 -4.82
C ASN A 48 12.43 20.78 -4.37
N ILE A 49 11.57 19.96 -4.96
CA ILE A 49 11.48 18.51 -4.71
C ILE A 49 12.19 17.67 -5.79
N GLY A 50 12.61 18.28 -6.88
CA GLY A 50 13.24 17.63 -8.03
C GLY A 50 12.39 16.47 -8.58
N GLY A 51 12.93 15.25 -8.51
CA GLY A 51 12.32 14.02 -9.02
C GLY A 51 11.59 13.17 -7.97
N LEU A 52 11.21 13.77 -6.83
CA LEU A 52 10.55 13.06 -5.74
C LEU A 52 9.17 12.52 -6.18
N LYS A 53 8.92 11.23 -5.94
CA LYS A 53 7.68 10.56 -6.32
C LYS A 53 6.87 10.15 -5.09
N PRO A 54 5.53 10.10 -5.20
CA PRO A 54 4.70 9.46 -4.19
C PRO A 54 5.22 8.05 -3.88
N ARG A 55 5.10 7.63 -2.61
CA ARG A 55 5.53 6.31 -2.11
C ARG A 55 7.04 6.09 -2.07
N ALA A 56 7.87 7.10 -2.38
CA ALA A 56 9.31 7.03 -2.19
C ALA A 56 9.67 6.81 -0.70
N PRO A 57 10.76 6.07 -0.40
CA PRO A 57 11.16 5.77 0.96
C PRO A 57 11.75 7.00 1.65
N VAL A 58 11.29 7.25 2.88
CA VAL A 58 11.85 8.27 3.79
C VAL A 58 12.89 7.57 4.65
N LYS A 59 14.13 8.09 4.64
CA LYS A 59 15.25 7.48 5.36
C LYS A 59 15.74 8.41 6.48
N SER A 60 16.05 7.82 7.62
CA SER A 60 16.80 8.47 8.70
C SER A 60 18.04 7.62 8.99
N SER A 61 19.22 8.25 8.98
CA SER A 61 20.51 7.59 9.20
C SER A 61 20.73 6.32 8.34
N GLY A 62 20.24 6.35 7.10
CA GLY A 62 20.35 5.24 6.14
C GLY A 62 19.25 4.18 6.22
N VAL A 63 18.40 4.20 7.26
CA VAL A 63 17.31 3.23 7.48
C VAL A 63 15.99 3.81 7.00
N VAL A 64 15.15 2.98 6.35
CA VAL A 64 13.80 3.39 5.91
C VAL A 64 12.86 3.48 7.11
N VAL A 65 12.43 4.68 7.45
CA VAL A 65 11.54 4.98 8.59
C VAL A 65 10.10 5.28 8.17
N GLY A 66 9.88 5.57 6.89
CA GLY A 66 8.56 5.96 6.39
C GLY A 66 8.47 6.01 4.87
N ARG A 67 7.37 6.56 4.37
CA ARG A 67 7.14 6.80 2.94
C ARG A 67 6.42 8.11 2.70
N ILE A 68 6.62 8.65 1.50
CA ILE A 68 5.87 9.83 1.05
C ILE A 68 4.45 9.42 0.72
N ASP A 69 3.49 10.14 1.30
CA ASP A 69 2.07 9.92 1.10
C ASP A 69 1.57 10.72 -0.11
N LYS A 70 1.72 12.05 -0.06
CA LYS A 70 1.28 12.95 -1.13
C LYS A 70 2.25 14.12 -1.31
N ILE A 71 2.22 14.67 -2.52
CA ILE A 71 2.97 15.85 -2.92
C ILE A 71 1.96 16.82 -3.53
N GLN A 72 1.91 18.05 -3.03
CA GLN A 72 1.00 19.10 -3.49
C GLN A 72 1.80 20.37 -3.74
N PHE A 73 1.36 21.19 -4.69
CA PHE A 73 1.95 22.51 -4.93
C PHE A 73 1.05 23.57 -4.31
N ASP A 74 1.60 24.38 -3.40
CA ASP A 74 0.91 25.51 -2.81
C ASP A 74 1.10 26.74 -3.71
N THR A 75 0.00 27.22 -4.28
CA THR A 75 -0.04 28.36 -5.20
C THR A 75 0.07 29.73 -4.51
N LYS A 76 0.00 29.78 -3.17
CA LYS A 76 0.18 31.01 -2.40
C LYS A 76 1.64 31.22 -2.02
N ALA A 77 2.26 30.15 -1.49
CA ALA A 77 3.65 30.18 -1.06
C ALA A 77 4.63 29.83 -2.19
N TYR A 78 4.14 29.34 -3.34
CA TYR A 78 4.94 28.82 -4.46
C TYR A 78 5.91 27.72 -4.03
N GLN A 79 5.49 26.89 -3.07
CA GLN A 79 6.30 25.81 -2.50
C GLN A 79 5.62 24.45 -2.67
N ALA A 80 6.42 23.40 -2.73
CA ALA A 80 5.93 22.04 -2.73
C ALA A 80 5.70 21.57 -1.29
N VAL A 81 4.45 21.22 -0.99
CA VAL A 81 4.02 20.66 0.29
C VAL A 81 4.06 19.14 0.18
N VAL A 82 5.01 18.53 0.89
CA VAL A 82 5.19 17.08 0.92
C VAL A 82 4.63 16.54 2.23
N THR A 83 3.75 15.56 2.14
CA THR A 83 3.21 14.84 3.29
C THR A 83 3.91 13.48 3.40
N LEU A 84 4.53 13.25 4.54
CA LEU A 84 5.28 12.05 4.88
C LEU A 84 4.50 11.27 5.92
N LYS A 85 4.47 9.94 5.78
CA LYS A 85 4.00 9.03 6.81
C LYS A 85 5.20 8.29 7.39
N ILE A 86 5.47 8.52 8.67
CA ILE A 86 6.56 7.89 9.41
C ILE A 86 5.96 6.88 10.38
N ASP A 87 6.61 5.74 10.50
CA ASP A 87 6.21 4.69 11.42
C ASP A 87 6.40 5.12 12.88
N LYS A 88 5.37 5.01 13.74
CA LYS A 88 5.45 5.39 15.16
C LYS A 88 6.51 4.63 15.95
N ARG A 89 7.05 3.53 15.40
CA ARG A 89 8.20 2.82 15.99
C ARG A 89 9.45 3.70 16.09
N TYR A 90 9.54 4.75 15.27
CA TYR A 90 10.64 5.70 15.27
C TYR A 90 10.17 7.05 15.84
N PRO A 91 10.74 7.51 16.97
CA PRO A 91 10.44 8.82 17.55
C PRO A 91 11.12 9.97 16.77
#